data_AF-A0A8H4P8T5-F1
#
_entry.id   AF-A0A8H4P8T5-F1
#
_cell.length_a   1.000
_cell.length_b   1.000
_cell.length_c   1.000
_cell.angle_alpha   90.00
_cell.angle_beta   90.00
_cell.angle_gamma   90.00
#
_symmetry.space_group_name_H-M   'P 1'
#
loop_
_entity.id
_entity.type
_entity.pdbx_description
1 polymer ?
#
loop_
_entity_poly.entity_id
_entity_poly.type
_entity_poly.pdbx_seq_one_letter_code
_entity_poly.pdbx_strand_id
1 'polypeptide(L)'
;MSIVALSDGTDSKIAEKDLREVASQLNVSSLDSQDAKDYLALLRSFEAVMKSIKDAPDYTPPDLLPQSTTEPRNFWRPRPDDNPFNAWSYRCEILSASPTRDLLAGYTVAIKDNISVGGLPTTLGIPLSLFPNANFYPISPIDATVVSRILAAGGTIKGTSTCESFCASPLSFTSATGPVHNPLLHGYTTGGSSSGSAALVAANRLALTRGGSWGQTVNLAIGSDQAGS
;
A
#
# COMPACT_ATOMS: atom_id res chain seq x y z
N MET A 1 -10.74 -4.29 24.52
CA MET A 1 -11.23 -3.73 25.78
C MET A 1 -12.18 -2.61 25.41
N SER A 2 -13.47 -2.73 25.67
CA SER A 2 -14.45 -1.69 25.29
C SER A 2 -14.35 -0.53 26.27
N ILE A 3 -13.92 0.64 25.80
CA ILE A 3 -14.01 1.88 26.59
C ILE A 3 -15.46 2.35 26.47
N VAL A 4 -16.25 2.15 27.53
CA VAL A 4 -17.57 2.78 27.65
C VAL A 4 -17.37 4.05 28.47
N ALA A 5 -17.35 5.19 27.80
CA ALA A 5 -17.39 6.50 28.43
C ALA A 5 -18.80 7.06 28.20
N LEU A 6 -19.60 7.16 29.26
CA LEU A 6 -20.82 7.95 29.21
C LEU A 6 -20.40 9.42 29.27
N SER A 7 -20.63 10.14 28.17
CA SER A 7 -20.40 11.57 28.09
C SER A 7 -21.56 12.29 28.78
N ASP A 8 -21.27 13.32 29.59
CA ASP A 8 -22.29 14.27 30.07
C ASP A 8 -22.75 15.24 28.96
N GLY A 9 -22.13 15.15 27.77
CA GLY A 9 -22.50 15.87 26.57
C GLY A 9 -22.03 17.32 26.50
N THR A 10 -21.23 17.81 27.46
CA THR A 10 -20.87 19.24 27.56
C THR A 10 -19.98 19.74 26.43
N ASP A 11 -19.20 18.85 25.81
CA ASP A 11 -18.25 19.17 24.74
C ASP A 11 -18.72 18.74 23.34
N SER A 12 -19.89 18.10 23.24
CA SER A 12 -20.45 17.66 21.96
C SER A 12 -21.23 18.76 21.27
N LYS A 13 -20.99 18.95 19.97
CA LYS A 13 -21.79 19.85 19.13
C LYS A 13 -22.99 19.16 18.49
N ILE A 14 -23.12 17.84 18.65
CA ILE A 14 -24.22 17.06 18.10
C ILE A 14 -25.50 17.40 18.86
N ALA A 15 -26.52 17.84 18.13
CA ALA A 15 -27.83 18.18 18.64
C ALA A 15 -28.89 17.20 18.15
N GLU A 16 -30.08 17.24 18.77
CA GLU A 16 -31.21 16.39 18.39
C GLU A 16 -31.61 16.56 16.92
N LYS A 17 -31.43 17.76 16.35
CA LYS A 17 -31.69 18.01 14.92
C LYS A 17 -30.81 17.13 14.01
N ASP A 18 -29.55 16.91 14.39
CA ASP A 18 -28.58 16.13 13.60
C ASP A 18 -28.95 14.64 13.67
N LEU A 19 -29.38 14.18 14.85
CA LEU A 19 -29.93 12.83 15.05
C LEU A 19 -31.18 12.61 14.18
N ARG A 20 -32.13 13.55 14.18
CA ARG A 20 -33.36 13.44 13.38
C ARG A 20 -33.09 13.50 11.88
N GLU A 21 -32.11 14.28 11.45
CA GLU A 21 -31.68 14.32 10.04
C GLU A 21 -31.14 12.96 9.60
N VAL A 22 -30.21 12.36 10.35
CA VAL A 22 -29.67 11.02 10.05
C VAL A 22 -30.75 9.95 10.13
N ALA A 23 -31.64 10.00 11.13
CA ALA A 23 -32.76 9.08 11.26
C ALA A 23 -33.69 9.13 10.03
N SER A 24 -33.94 10.32 9.49
CA SER A 24 -34.75 10.49 8.28
C SER A 24 -34.12 9.85 7.04
N GLN A 25 -32.78 9.96 6.90
CA GLN A 25 -32.04 9.30 5.80
C GLN A 25 -32.11 7.78 5.87
N LEU A 26 -32.34 7.23 7.06
CA LEU A 26 -32.52 5.80 7.32
C LEU A 26 -34.00 5.36 7.29
N ASN A 27 -34.91 6.23 6.86
CA ASN A 27 -36.38 6.00 6.85
C ASN A 27 -36.99 5.77 8.24
N VAL A 28 -36.35 6.25 9.30
CA VAL A 28 -36.93 6.26 10.64
C VAL A 28 -37.79 7.52 10.79
N SER A 29 -39.10 7.36 10.61
CA SER A 29 -40.06 8.46 10.49
C SER A 29 -40.61 8.98 11.83
N SER A 30 -40.50 8.19 12.90
CA SER A 30 -40.91 8.59 14.25
C SER A 30 -39.82 8.27 15.26
N LEU A 31 -39.32 9.31 15.92
CA LEU A 31 -38.45 9.21 17.09
C LEU A 31 -39.16 9.96 18.20
N ASP A 32 -39.69 9.23 19.18
CA ASP A 32 -40.36 9.87 20.31
C ASP A 32 -39.37 10.67 21.17
N SER A 33 -39.90 11.43 22.13
CA SER A 33 -39.08 12.34 22.92
C SER A 33 -38.13 11.63 23.90
N GLN A 34 -38.42 10.39 24.28
CA GLN A 34 -37.56 9.62 25.17
C GLN A 34 -36.46 8.95 24.36
N ASP A 35 -36.82 8.28 23.27
CA ASP A 35 -35.88 7.69 22.32
C ASP A 35 -34.88 8.73 21.80
N ALA A 36 -35.36 9.94 21.47
CA ALA A 36 -34.48 11.03 21.02
C ALA A 36 -33.42 11.42 22.05
N LYS A 37 -33.77 11.43 23.34
CA LYS A 37 -32.82 11.72 24.42
C LYS A 37 -31.82 10.59 24.58
N ASP A 38 -32.30 9.35 24.57
CA ASP A 38 -31.46 8.17 24.79
C ASP A 38 -30.46 7.98 23.65
N TYR A 39 -30.92 8.06 22.39
CA TYR A 39 -30.04 8.01 21.22
C TYR A 39 -29.06 9.19 21.15
N LEU A 40 -29.49 10.40 21.54
CA LEU A 40 -28.59 11.54 21.60
C LEU A 40 -27.49 11.34 22.64
N ALA A 41 -27.81 10.80 23.81
CA ALA A 41 -26.82 10.46 24.84
C ALA A 41 -25.82 9.40 24.34
N LEU A 42 -26.30 8.37 23.64
CA LEU A 42 -25.45 7.35 23.03
C LEU A 42 -24.52 7.92 21.95
N LEU A 43 -25.04 8.75 21.06
CA LEU A 43 -24.27 9.34 19.97
C LEU A 43 -23.17 10.27 20.48
N ARG A 44 -23.47 11.09 21.50
CA ARG A 44 -22.48 11.96 22.16
C ARG A 44 -21.42 11.18 22.93
N SER A 45 -21.82 10.08 23.56
CA SER A 45 -20.89 9.16 24.22
C SER A 45 -19.96 8.49 23.21
N PHE A 46 -20.50 8.06 22.07
CA PHE A 46 -19.71 7.52 20.97
C PHE A 46 -18.73 8.56 20.40
N GLU A 47 -19.18 9.81 20.17
CA GLU A 47 -18.30 10.90 19.73
C GLU A 47 -17.13 11.12 20.70
N ALA A 48 -17.39 11.13 22.02
CA ALA A 48 -16.34 11.29 23.02
C ALA A 48 -15.28 10.17 22.94
N VAL A 49 -15.72 8.91 22.77
CA VAL A 49 -14.82 7.77 22.57
C VAL A 49 -14.04 7.92 21.26
N MET A 50 -14.70 8.25 20.15
CA MET A 50 -14.04 8.44 18.86
C MET A 50 -13.04 9.60 18.87
N LYS A 51 -13.33 10.68 19.61
CA LYS A 51 -12.39 11.77 19.83
C LYS A 51 -11.17 11.30 20.62
N SER A 52 -11.36 10.52 21.68
CA SER A 52 -10.24 9.93 22.44
C SER A 52 -9.37 9.02 21.56
N ILE A 53 -9.96 8.25 20.64
CA ILE A 53 -9.21 7.41 19.70
C ILE A 53 -8.46 8.27 18.69
N LYS A 54 -9.11 9.31 18.14
CA LYS A 54 -8.51 10.23 17.17
C LYS A 54 -7.35 11.04 17.77
N ASP A 55 -7.46 11.44 19.03
CA ASP A 55 -6.46 12.22 19.74
C ASP A 55 -5.35 11.34 20.34
N ALA A 56 -5.53 10.01 20.33
CA ALA A 56 -4.48 9.08 20.73
C ALA A 56 -3.31 9.14 19.73
N PRO A 57 -2.06 9.02 20.20
CA PRO A 57 -0.92 8.99 19.30
C PRO A 57 -1.00 7.76 18.39
N ASP A 58 -0.62 7.93 17.13
CA ASP A 58 -0.46 6.81 16.20
C ASP A 58 0.53 5.80 16.77
N TYR A 59 0.15 4.52 16.77
CA TYR A 59 1.00 3.43 17.21
C TYR A 59 1.46 2.60 16.01
N THR A 60 2.78 2.58 15.78
CA THR A 60 3.41 1.66 14.84
C THR A 60 4.12 0.56 15.64
N PRO A 61 3.74 -0.72 15.48
CA PRO A 61 4.45 -1.83 16.10
C PRO A 61 5.96 -1.77 15.80
N PRO A 62 6.85 -1.93 16.80
CA PRO A 62 8.30 -1.85 16.59
C PRO A 62 8.83 -2.76 15.49
N ASP A 63 8.24 -3.95 15.32
CA ASP A 63 8.65 -4.93 14.30
C ASP A 63 8.34 -4.50 12.84
N LEU A 64 7.51 -3.47 12.67
CA LEU A 64 7.21 -2.88 11.37
C LEU A 64 8.07 -1.65 11.07
N LEU A 65 8.86 -1.17 12.03
CA LEU A 65 9.76 -0.05 11.78
C LEU A 65 10.82 -0.45 10.74
N PRO A 66 11.17 0.45 9.80
CA PRO A 66 12.13 0.14 8.76
C PRO A 66 13.49 -0.27 9.34
N GLN A 67 14.03 -1.40 8.87
CA GLN A 67 15.32 -1.88 9.34
C GLN A 67 16.46 -0.96 8.89
N SER A 68 17.54 -0.92 9.68
CA SER A 68 18.77 -0.23 9.31
C SER A 68 19.40 -0.84 8.06
N THR A 69 19.85 0.03 7.17
CA THR A 69 20.36 -0.32 5.84
C THR A 69 21.79 0.17 5.66
N THR A 70 22.54 -0.44 4.74
CA THR A 70 23.94 -0.06 4.47
C THR A 70 24.06 1.39 4.01
N GLU A 71 23.06 1.88 3.28
CA GLU A 71 22.94 3.26 2.80
C GLU A 71 21.56 3.82 3.16
N PRO A 72 21.39 5.15 3.19
CA PRO A 72 20.07 5.76 3.33
C PRO A 72 19.10 5.26 2.26
N ARG A 73 17.84 5.07 2.65
CA ARG A 73 16.80 4.62 1.71
C ARG A 73 16.47 5.73 0.73
N ASN A 74 16.97 5.57 -0.49
CA ASN A 74 16.70 6.46 -1.62
C ASN A 74 15.83 5.75 -2.66
N PHE A 75 15.01 6.52 -3.37
CA PHE A 75 14.20 6.01 -4.46
C PHE A 75 14.19 6.99 -5.64
N TRP A 76 13.91 6.47 -6.83
CA TRP A 76 13.79 7.27 -8.05
C TRP A 76 12.79 6.64 -9.02
N ARG A 77 12.30 7.47 -9.96
CA ARG A 77 11.53 6.95 -11.10
C ARG A 77 12.47 6.27 -12.08
N PRO A 78 12.12 5.07 -12.59
CA PRO A 78 12.94 4.41 -13.59
C PRO A 78 13.01 5.22 -14.89
N ARG A 79 14.15 5.16 -15.58
CA ARG A 79 14.27 5.69 -16.94
C ARG A 79 13.52 4.76 -17.92
N PRO A 80 13.01 5.25 -19.05
CA PRO A 80 12.34 4.41 -20.05
C PRO A 80 13.16 3.19 -20.49
N ASP A 81 14.46 3.39 -20.76
CA ASP A 81 15.36 2.30 -21.17
C ASP A 81 15.59 1.25 -20.08
N ASP A 82 15.49 1.64 -18.81
CA ASP A 82 15.58 0.74 -17.65
C ASP A 82 14.24 0.04 -17.35
N ASN A 83 13.14 0.47 -17.97
CA ASN A 83 11.78 -0.01 -17.71
C ASN A 83 10.95 -0.19 -19.00
N PRO A 84 11.43 -0.96 -19.99
CA PRO A 84 10.78 -1.08 -21.30
C PRO A 84 9.38 -1.73 -21.22
N PHE A 85 9.07 -2.43 -20.14
CA PHE A 85 7.81 -3.14 -19.94
C PHE A 85 6.82 -2.40 -19.03
N ASN A 86 7.16 -1.19 -18.56
CA ASN A 86 6.40 -0.45 -17.54
C ASN A 86 6.18 -1.23 -16.23
N ALA A 87 7.13 -2.10 -15.88
CA ALA A 87 7.02 -3.04 -14.79
C ALA A 87 7.54 -2.50 -13.43
N TRP A 88 8.34 -1.44 -13.46
CA TRP A 88 8.78 -0.70 -12.27
C TRP A 88 7.87 0.48 -11.97
N SER A 89 7.42 0.59 -10.71
CA SER A 89 6.77 1.80 -10.19
C SER A 89 7.85 2.79 -9.70
N TYR A 90 8.67 2.34 -8.76
CA TYR A 90 9.86 3.04 -8.28
C TYR A 90 11.05 2.10 -8.20
N ARG A 91 12.24 2.66 -8.35
CA ARG A 91 13.52 1.96 -8.15
C ARG A 91 14.15 2.39 -6.84
N CYS A 92 14.88 1.47 -6.21
CA CYS A 92 15.70 1.73 -5.04
C CYS A 92 16.88 0.75 -4.99
N GLU A 93 17.69 0.87 -3.94
CA GLU A 93 18.74 -0.09 -3.61
C GLU A 93 18.83 -0.20 -2.10
N ILE A 94 18.15 -1.19 -1.54
CA ILE A 94 18.01 -1.37 -0.10
C ILE A 94 18.61 -2.73 0.27
N LEU A 95 19.66 -2.68 1.08
CA LEU A 95 20.33 -3.83 1.66
C LEU A 95 20.44 -3.63 3.18
N SER A 96 20.19 -4.69 3.95
CA SER A 96 20.31 -4.64 5.40
C SER A 96 21.74 -4.31 5.83
N ALA A 97 21.92 -3.42 6.81
CA ALA A 97 23.23 -3.16 7.41
C ALA A 97 23.75 -4.35 8.24
N SER A 98 22.86 -5.24 8.67
CA SER A 98 23.17 -6.35 9.56
C SER A 98 22.19 -7.52 9.31
N PRO A 99 22.29 -8.21 8.16
CA PRO A 99 21.46 -9.37 7.90
C PRO A 99 21.73 -10.47 8.94
N THR A 100 20.69 -11.19 9.35
CA THR A 100 20.78 -12.28 10.35
C THR A 100 21.01 -13.65 9.69
N ARG A 101 20.78 -13.73 8.38
CA ARG A 101 20.95 -14.91 7.52
C ARG A 101 21.39 -14.46 6.13
N ASP A 102 21.87 -15.40 5.32
CA ASP A 102 22.42 -15.17 3.97
C ASP A 102 21.68 -15.95 2.87
N LEU A 103 20.51 -16.52 3.17
CA LEU A 103 19.75 -17.34 2.22
C LEU A 103 19.41 -16.62 0.90
N LEU A 104 19.28 -15.30 0.94
CA LEU A 104 19.02 -14.45 -0.23
C LEU A 104 20.22 -13.55 -0.57
N ALA A 105 21.41 -13.81 -0.02
CA ALA A 105 22.61 -13.05 -0.35
C ALA A 105 22.89 -13.11 -1.85
N GLY A 106 23.10 -11.93 -2.47
CA GLY A 106 23.29 -11.79 -3.91
C GLY A 106 22.02 -11.86 -4.75
N TYR A 107 20.86 -12.17 -4.16
CA TYR A 107 19.57 -12.09 -4.86
C TYR A 107 18.98 -10.69 -4.81
N THR A 108 18.45 -10.27 -5.95
CA THR A 108 17.70 -9.03 -6.10
C THR A 108 16.19 -9.31 -6.08
N VAL A 109 15.44 -8.46 -5.38
CA VAL A 109 14.01 -8.63 -5.14
C VAL A 109 13.22 -7.37 -5.48
N ALA A 110 12.12 -7.52 -6.22
CA ALA A 110 11.10 -6.47 -6.37
C ALA A 110 9.93 -6.71 -5.41
N ILE A 111 9.34 -5.64 -4.90
CA ILE A 111 8.18 -5.69 -4.00
C ILE A 111 6.97 -5.09 -4.71
N LYS A 112 5.83 -5.78 -4.77
CA LYS A 112 4.62 -5.21 -5.38
C LYS A 112 4.25 -3.88 -4.71
N ASP A 113 3.86 -2.88 -5.51
CA ASP A 113 3.61 -1.51 -5.06
C ASP A 113 2.34 -1.29 -4.20
N ASN A 114 1.76 -2.39 -3.70
CA ASN A 114 0.75 -2.41 -2.64
C ASN A 114 1.27 -2.96 -1.31
N ILE A 115 2.53 -3.40 -1.26
CA ILE A 115 3.22 -3.86 -0.07
C ILE A 115 4.12 -2.73 0.40
N SER A 116 4.01 -2.38 1.68
CA SER A 116 4.79 -1.30 2.27
C SER A 116 6.28 -1.61 2.30
N VAL A 117 7.07 -0.72 1.70
CA VAL A 117 8.53 -0.64 1.84
C VAL A 117 8.85 0.70 2.50
N GLY A 118 9.43 0.67 3.69
CA GLY A 118 9.66 1.85 4.49
C GLY A 118 10.55 2.86 3.77
N GLY A 119 10.15 4.12 3.75
CA GLY A 119 10.86 5.21 3.08
C GLY A 119 10.61 5.30 1.56
N LEU A 120 9.78 4.42 0.99
CA LEU A 120 9.39 4.47 -0.43
C LEU A 120 7.94 4.92 -0.61
N PRO A 121 7.59 5.48 -1.78
CA PRO A 121 6.20 5.77 -2.12
C PRO A 121 5.37 4.51 -2.31
N THR A 122 4.10 4.56 -1.91
CA THR A 122 3.11 3.51 -2.18
C THR A 122 2.04 4.07 -3.13
N THR A 123 1.99 3.58 -4.39
CA THR A 123 1.04 4.13 -5.37
C THR A 123 -0.25 3.35 -5.51
N LEU A 124 -0.28 2.05 -5.14
CA LEU A 124 -1.42 1.16 -5.38
C LEU A 124 -1.90 1.10 -6.84
N GLY A 125 -1.04 1.50 -7.79
CA GLY A 125 -1.40 1.59 -9.21
C GLY A 125 -2.40 2.69 -9.53
N ILE A 126 -2.71 3.61 -8.60
CA ILE A 126 -3.73 4.65 -8.78
C ILE A 126 -3.12 6.04 -9.10
N PRO A 127 -3.87 6.95 -9.74
CA PRO A 127 -3.34 8.27 -10.05
C PRO A 127 -3.19 9.11 -8.78
N LEU A 128 -2.18 9.99 -8.79
CA LEU A 128 -1.86 10.87 -7.67
C LEU A 128 -3.04 11.75 -7.22
N SER A 129 -3.95 12.08 -8.13
CA SER A 129 -5.15 12.89 -7.87
C SER A 129 -6.15 12.27 -6.89
N LEU A 130 -6.05 10.97 -6.61
CA LEU A 130 -6.89 10.30 -5.61
C LEU A 130 -6.33 10.39 -4.18
N PHE A 131 -5.11 10.91 -4.00
CA PHE A 131 -4.54 11.12 -2.67
C PHE A 131 -4.86 12.52 -2.14
N PRO A 132 -5.10 12.68 -0.82
CA PRO A 132 -5.47 13.96 -0.23
C PRO A 132 -4.53 15.13 -0.54
N ASN A 133 -3.24 14.84 -0.74
CA ASN A 133 -2.20 15.87 -0.90
C ASN A 133 -1.74 16.10 -2.35
N ALA A 134 -2.31 15.41 -3.35
CA ALA A 134 -2.19 15.53 -4.82
C ALA A 134 -0.85 15.94 -5.49
N ASN A 135 0.24 16.09 -4.73
CA ASN A 135 1.56 16.58 -5.14
C ASN A 135 2.62 15.48 -5.03
N PHE A 136 2.41 14.50 -4.16
CA PHE A 136 3.28 13.33 -3.98
C PHE A 136 2.49 12.13 -3.48
N TYR A 137 2.93 10.94 -3.87
CA TYR A 137 2.42 9.70 -3.31
C TYR A 137 2.87 9.56 -1.84
N PRO A 138 2.03 9.00 -0.94
CA PRO A 138 2.42 8.79 0.44
C PRO A 138 3.66 7.92 0.56
N ILE A 139 4.59 8.34 1.43
CA ILE A 139 5.77 7.54 1.79
C ILE A 139 5.38 6.56 2.89
N SER A 140 5.69 5.28 2.71
CA SER A 140 5.38 4.28 3.72
C SER A 140 6.27 4.46 4.96
N PRO A 141 5.70 4.54 6.18
CA PRO A 141 6.46 4.64 7.41
C PRO A 141 6.99 3.28 7.90
N ILE A 142 6.60 2.18 7.25
CA ILE A 142 6.85 0.82 7.73
C ILE A 142 7.45 -0.09 6.65
N ASP A 143 8.23 -1.07 7.09
CA ASP A 143 8.49 -2.27 6.31
C ASP A 143 7.40 -3.29 6.59
N ALA A 144 6.74 -3.80 5.54
CA ALA A 144 5.91 -4.98 5.68
C ALA A 144 6.76 -6.16 6.20
N THR A 145 6.17 -7.09 6.96
CA THR A 145 6.92 -8.23 7.54
C THR A 145 7.74 -9.00 6.50
N VAL A 146 7.24 -9.14 5.27
CA VAL A 146 7.96 -9.81 4.17
C VAL A 146 9.21 -9.04 3.75
N VAL A 147 9.16 -7.71 3.70
CA VAL A 147 10.28 -6.82 3.41
C VAL A 147 11.37 -6.99 4.48
N SER A 148 10.97 -6.89 5.75
CA SER A 148 11.84 -7.14 6.90
C SER A 148 12.51 -8.53 6.85
N ARG A 149 11.78 -9.57 6.42
CA ARG A 149 12.34 -10.93 6.29
C ARG A 149 13.31 -11.07 5.13
N ILE A 150 13.05 -10.42 4.00
CA ILE A 150 13.96 -10.42 2.84
C ILE A 150 15.29 -9.74 3.21
N LEU A 151 15.21 -8.56 3.83
CA LEU A 151 16.38 -7.81 4.29
C LEU A 151 17.17 -8.61 5.33
N ALA A 152 16.49 -9.20 6.31
CA ALA A 152 17.12 -10.05 7.32
C ALA A 152 17.78 -11.31 6.74
N ALA A 153 17.35 -11.78 5.56
CA ALA A 153 17.93 -12.91 4.83
C ALA A 153 19.02 -12.51 3.82
N GLY A 154 19.43 -11.23 3.79
CA GLY A 154 20.50 -10.73 2.92
C GLY A 154 20.08 -10.37 1.50
N GLY A 155 18.77 -10.36 1.20
CA GLY A 155 18.26 -9.98 -0.11
C GLY A 155 18.35 -8.47 -0.36
N THR A 156 18.65 -8.07 -1.60
CA THR A 156 18.67 -6.66 -2.00
C THR A 156 17.34 -6.27 -2.64
N ILE A 157 16.61 -5.33 -2.03
CA ILE A 157 15.38 -4.80 -2.63
C ILE A 157 15.76 -3.73 -3.66
N LYS A 158 15.30 -3.90 -4.90
CA LYS A 158 15.66 -3.04 -6.04
C LYS A 158 14.57 -2.05 -6.46
N GLY A 159 13.40 -2.11 -5.82
CA GLY A 159 12.30 -1.19 -6.08
C GLY A 159 10.94 -1.81 -5.82
N THR A 160 9.92 -1.03 -6.13
CA THR A 160 8.54 -1.50 -6.19
C THR A 160 8.10 -1.79 -7.61
N SER A 161 7.40 -2.90 -7.82
CA SER A 161 6.89 -3.29 -9.13
C SER A 161 5.45 -2.81 -9.32
N THR A 162 5.14 -2.31 -10.52
CA THR A 162 3.80 -1.87 -10.93
C THR A 162 2.75 -2.91 -10.57
N CYS A 163 1.63 -2.43 -10.04
CA CYS A 163 0.43 -3.22 -9.85
C CYS A 163 -0.78 -2.54 -10.51
N GLU A 164 -1.84 -3.31 -10.67
CA GLU A 164 -3.11 -2.81 -11.17
C GLU A 164 -3.76 -1.81 -10.21
N SER A 165 -4.64 -0.94 -10.73
CA SER A 165 -5.34 0.09 -9.91
C SER A 165 -6.11 -0.58 -8.78
N PHE A 166 -5.79 -0.22 -7.52
CA PHE A 166 -6.31 -0.88 -6.31
C PHE A 166 -6.14 -2.40 -6.29
N CYS A 167 -5.21 -2.92 -7.11
CA CYS A 167 -5.04 -4.34 -7.40
C CYS A 167 -6.32 -5.06 -7.89
N ALA A 168 -7.28 -4.30 -8.44
CA ALA A 168 -8.63 -4.78 -8.77
C ALA A 168 -8.77 -5.25 -10.24
N SER A 169 -7.71 -5.85 -10.81
CA SER A 169 -7.75 -6.40 -12.17
C SER A 169 -6.84 -7.63 -12.30
N PRO A 170 -7.31 -8.71 -12.96
CA PRO A 170 -6.51 -9.90 -13.29
C PRO A 170 -5.67 -9.71 -14.57
N LEU A 171 -5.73 -8.55 -15.23
CA LEU A 171 -5.02 -8.22 -16.46
C LEU A 171 -4.21 -6.93 -16.30
N SER A 172 -3.20 -6.72 -17.14
CA SER A 172 -2.18 -5.68 -16.94
C SER A 172 -2.40 -4.36 -17.69
N PHE A 173 -3.55 -3.71 -17.52
CA PHE A 173 -3.90 -2.49 -18.29
C PHE A 173 -4.51 -1.36 -17.47
N THR A 174 -4.72 -1.55 -16.17
CA THR A 174 -5.48 -0.61 -15.33
C THR A 174 -4.61 0.30 -14.48
N SER A 175 -3.30 0.03 -14.39
CA SER A 175 -2.40 0.90 -13.62
C SER A 175 -2.39 2.32 -14.20
N ALA A 176 -2.38 3.32 -13.32
CA ALA A 176 -2.36 4.73 -13.71
C ALA A 176 -1.09 5.13 -14.47
N THR A 177 0.01 4.37 -14.32
CA THR A 177 1.24 4.55 -15.09
C THR A 177 1.18 3.92 -16.49
N GLY A 178 0.05 3.30 -16.85
CA GLY A 178 -0.17 2.62 -18.13
C GLY A 178 -0.09 1.08 -18.02
N PRO A 179 -0.31 0.37 -19.14
CA PRO A 179 -0.26 -1.08 -19.17
C PRO A 179 1.14 -1.62 -18.89
N VAL A 180 1.22 -2.81 -18.28
CA VAL A 180 2.46 -3.58 -18.18
C VAL A 180 2.50 -4.57 -19.33
N HIS A 181 3.62 -4.60 -20.05
CA HIS A 181 3.77 -5.40 -21.25
C HIS A 181 4.46 -6.75 -20.97
N ASN A 182 3.94 -7.81 -21.58
CA ASN A 182 4.53 -9.14 -21.49
C ASN A 182 5.94 -9.16 -22.11
N PRO A 183 6.99 -9.58 -21.37
CA PRO A 183 8.35 -9.63 -21.91
C PRO A 183 8.54 -10.58 -23.09
N LEU A 184 7.74 -11.64 -23.21
CA LEU A 184 7.80 -12.55 -24.36
C LEU A 184 7.14 -11.98 -25.61
N LEU A 185 6.16 -11.09 -25.43
CA LEU A 185 5.32 -10.58 -26.50
C LEU A 185 4.81 -9.18 -26.13
N HIS A 186 5.62 -8.16 -26.45
CA HIS A 186 5.31 -6.78 -26.13
C HIS A 186 3.93 -6.37 -26.69
N GLY A 187 3.16 -5.60 -25.90
CA GLY A 187 1.78 -5.25 -26.24
C GLY A 187 0.71 -6.21 -25.69
N TYR A 188 1.09 -7.37 -25.17
CA TYR A 188 0.16 -8.34 -24.56
C TYR A 188 0.18 -8.26 -23.04
N THR A 189 -0.88 -8.81 -22.43
CA THR A 189 -1.04 -8.87 -20.97
C THR A 189 0.05 -9.72 -20.30
N THR A 190 0.45 -9.29 -19.12
CA THR A 190 1.33 -10.05 -18.20
C THR A 190 0.53 -10.74 -17.09
N GLY A 191 -0.81 -10.66 -17.15
CA GLY A 191 -1.68 -10.98 -16.02
C GLY A 191 -1.66 -9.88 -14.95
N GLY A 192 -2.44 -10.05 -13.90
CA GLY A 192 -2.61 -9.09 -12.82
C GLY A 192 -3.14 -9.77 -11.56
N SER A 193 -3.16 -9.11 -10.41
CA SER A 193 -2.79 -7.69 -10.23
C SER A 193 -1.29 -7.45 -10.00
N SER A 194 -0.48 -8.50 -9.95
CA SER A 194 0.99 -8.46 -9.77
C SER A 194 1.74 -8.39 -11.10
N SER A 195 1.23 -7.56 -12.02
CA SER A 195 1.66 -7.48 -13.42
C SER A 195 3.15 -7.14 -13.56
N GLY A 196 3.62 -6.11 -12.87
CA GLY A 196 5.02 -5.72 -12.85
C GLY A 196 5.92 -6.79 -12.25
N SER A 197 5.50 -7.43 -11.15
CA SER A 197 6.29 -8.49 -10.50
C SER A 197 6.56 -9.65 -11.45
N ALA A 198 5.52 -10.11 -12.16
CA ALA A 198 5.64 -11.19 -13.15
C ALA A 198 6.54 -10.78 -14.33
N ALA A 199 6.35 -9.57 -14.86
CA ALA A 199 7.15 -9.05 -15.96
C ALA A 199 8.65 -9.00 -15.61
N LEU A 200 9.02 -8.52 -14.42
CA LEU A 200 10.42 -8.35 -14.04
C LEU A 200 11.17 -9.68 -13.89
N VAL A 201 10.53 -10.69 -13.28
CA VAL A 201 11.12 -12.01 -13.13
C VAL A 201 11.19 -12.72 -14.48
N ALA A 202 10.16 -12.62 -15.32
CA ALA A 202 10.16 -13.20 -16.66
C ALA A 202 11.27 -12.56 -17.54
N ALA A 203 11.40 -11.23 -17.52
CA ALA A 203 12.44 -10.51 -18.23
C ALA A 203 13.84 -10.93 -17.77
N ASN A 204 14.05 -11.16 -16.47
CA ASN A 204 15.33 -11.67 -15.95
C ASN A 204 15.69 -13.03 -16.58
N ARG A 205 14.73 -13.96 -16.64
CA ARG A 205 14.95 -15.29 -17.24
C ARG A 205 15.22 -15.22 -18.74
N LEU A 206 14.55 -14.32 -19.44
CA LEU A 206 14.78 -14.14 -20.88
C LEU A 206 16.14 -13.50 -21.16
N ALA A 207 16.57 -12.53 -20.36
CA ALA A 207 17.89 -11.91 -20.50
C ALA A 207 19.05 -12.91 -20.40
N LEU A 208 18.89 -13.98 -19.63
CA LEU A 208 19.90 -15.04 -19.51
C LEU A 208 19.99 -15.97 -20.73
N THR A 209 18.95 -16.00 -21.56
CA THR A 209 18.83 -16.96 -22.69
C THR A 209 18.70 -16.29 -24.05
N ARG A 210 18.42 -14.98 -24.09
CA ARG A 210 18.15 -14.19 -25.30
C ARG A 210 18.85 -12.84 -25.21
N GLY A 211 19.51 -12.46 -26.30
CA GLY A 211 19.96 -11.08 -26.48
C GLY A 211 18.78 -10.10 -26.59
N GLY A 212 19.02 -8.83 -26.30
CA GLY A 212 17.99 -7.78 -26.37
C GLY A 212 18.10 -6.77 -25.23
N SER A 213 17.30 -5.71 -25.32
CA SER A 213 17.15 -4.76 -24.22
C SER A 213 16.01 -5.21 -23.30
N TRP A 214 16.36 -5.69 -22.12
CA TRP A 214 15.42 -6.20 -21.11
C TRP A 214 15.21 -5.21 -19.96
N GLY A 215 15.87 -4.05 -20.00
CA GLY A 215 15.90 -3.08 -18.91
C GLY A 215 16.51 -3.66 -17.62
N GLN A 216 16.20 -3.03 -16.49
CA GLN A 216 16.60 -3.54 -15.18
C GLN A 216 15.59 -4.59 -14.72
N THR A 217 16.08 -5.73 -14.23
CA THR A 217 15.24 -6.87 -13.83
C THR A 217 15.57 -7.33 -12.41
N VAL A 218 14.90 -8.36 -11.90
CA VAL A 218 15.19 -8.97 -10.59
C VAL A 218 15.11 -10.49 -10.64
N ASN A 219 15.82 -11.14 -9.72
CA ASN A 219 15.78 -12.61 -9.60
C ASN A 219 14.46 -13.10 -9.03
N LEU A 220 13.90 -12.37 -8.06
CA LEU A 220 12.69 -12.71 -7.33
C LEU A 220 11.77 -11.49 -7.25
N ALA A 221 10.48 -11.74 -7.07
CA ALA A 221 9.53 -10.67 -6.75
C ALA A 221 8.48 -11.16 -5.76
N ILE A 222 8.03 -10.26 -4.89
CA ILE A 222 6.90 -10.50 -4.00
C ILE A 222 5.67 -9.89 -4.65
N GLY A 223 4.77 -10.76 -5.11
CA GLY A 223 3.41 -10.39 -5.51
C GLY A 223 2.43 -10.47 -4.34
N SER A 224 1.18 -10.13 -4.62
CA SER A 224 0.06 -10.44 -3.76
C SER A 224 -1.14 -10.80 -4.63
N ASP A 225 -2.01 -11.66 -4.12
CA ASP A 225 -3.36 -11.79 -4.66
C ASP A 225 -4.29 -10.89 -3.84
N GLN A 226 -5.13 -10.12 -4.52
CA GLN A 226 -6.24 -9.41 -3.91
C GLN A 226 -7.46 -9.76 -4.75
N ALA A 227 -8.42 -10.48 -4.13
CA ALA A 227 -9.68 -10.96 -4.69
C ALA A 227 -9.66 -12.30 -5.47
N GLY A 228 -8.69 -13.19 -5.25
CA GLY A 228 -8.79 -14.58 -5.73
C GLY A 228 -8.46 -14.75 -7.21
N SER A 229 -7.57 -13.92 -7.75
CA SER A 229 -7.06 -14.04 -9.13
C SER A 229 -6.04 -15.17 -9.29
#